data_AF-A0A1Q3TM66-F1
#
_entry.id   AF-A0A1Q3TM66-F1
#
_cell.length_a   1.000
_cell.length_b   1.000
_cell.length_c   1.000
_cell.angle_alpha   90.00
_cell.angle_beta   90.00
_cell.angle_gamma   90.00
#
_symmetry.space_group_name_H-M   'P 1'
#
loop_
_entity.id
_entity.type
_entity.pdbx_description
1 polymer ?
#
loop_
_entity_poly.entity_id
_entity_poly.type
_entity_poly.pdbx_seq_one_letter_code
_entity_poly.pdbx_strand_id
1 'polypeptide(L)'
;MSDAFQQLQDELNRLNAAYREKLPEKIAALENTWAEVRREPEKTELLENFHLKAHSLAGSGATYGLPDVSAAARKLEQVLKGIIQHTTGGLDQKQDEIQLLFDDLKKVVGELDNDSPPITMPLFDPVPVPVPSSAENTPLRRRSTDYLTPDLPLPQDGPVSAPLEARTAPKKETDKRNIWLIEGEESSRENGGYQLGYFGYEVTRFPNLVQIPEQAFKQLPAAVIINLTDPQKQLNSQDEVAQLHRFNRAEVPLIFISALTDLETRLDAVRKGGKAYLIKPFKTLELVDTLDNFTLPLTPDPYEILIVDDDENAADYYAAVLKTTGMHTRTVNLPTEALKVLSEQNFDLIVMDFHMPGCNGPELAAVIRQQQAYVSIPIVFLSGETDRHQQLAAMDQGGDDFLTKPIAPYHLKSAITNRAHRSRILREYMVRDSLTGLLNHTTTKARLDAEVARARRTSEPLAFAMVDIDHFKRVNDTYGHLAGDGVIKSISRLLRQRLRRTDAIGRYGGEEFAVILPGTDAANAERILNEIRERFSHIQHQSDKMEFTATFSCGVAAYPLYQDAIELNAAADQALYQAKNGGRNRVVVASPN
;
A
#
# COMPACT_ATOMS: atom_id res chain seq x y z
N MET A 1 8.91 -17.25 8.35
CA MET A 1 8.54 -17.69 6.99
C MET A 1 7.94 -19.09 6.93
N SER A 2 8.19 -20.02 7.87
CA SER A 2 7.58 -21.37 7.82
C SER A 2 6.07 -21.39 8.08
N ASP A 3 5.58 -20.58 9.03
CA ASP A 3 4.18 -20.69 9.48
C ASP A 3 3.18 -20.15 8.46
N ALA A 4 3.49 -19.04 7.79
CA ALA A 4 2.64 -18.47 6.74
C ALA A 4 2.59 -19.36 5.47
N PHE A 5 3.68 -20.07 5.18
CA PHE A 5 3.72 -21.04 4.08
C PHE A 5 2.87 -22.26 4.41
N GLN A 6 2.97 -22.78 5.64
CA GLN A 6 2.15 -23.90 6.10
C GLN A 6 0.67 -23.54 6.14
N GLN A 7 0.30 -22.37 6.64
CA GLN A 7 -1.09 -21.89 6.65
C GLN A 7 -1.67 -21.75 5.24
N LEU A 8 -0.88 -21.26 4.28
CA LEU A 8 -1.31 -21.21 2.87
C LEU A 8 -1.51 -22.60 2.30
N GLN A 9 -0.58 -23.51 2.59
CA GLN A 9 -0.66 -24.90 2.14
C GLN A 9 -1.92 -25.57 2.69
N ASP A 10 -2.24 -25.35 3.97
CA ASP A 10 -3.43 -25.89 4.62
C ASP A 10 -4.72 -25.29 4.04
N GLU A 11 -4.77 -23.98 3.79
CA GLU A 11 -5.94 -23.33 3.18
C GLU A 11 -6.13 -23.72 1.72
N LEU A 12 -5.07 -23.84 0.92
CA LEU A 12 -5.15 -24.34 -0.44
C LEU A 12 -5.60 -25.80 -0.48
N ASN A 13 -5.14 -26.62 0.45
CA ASN A 13 -5.59 -28.01 0.59
C ASN A 13 -7.08 -28.06 0.96
N ARG A 14 -7.54 -27.19 1.87
CA ARG A 14 -8.96 -27.08 2.24
C ARG A 14 -9.83 -26.65 1.06
N LEU A 15 -9.43 -25.61 0.32
CA LEU A 15 -10.15 -25.15 -0.87
C LEU A 15 -10.17 -26.22 -1.97
N ASN A 16 -9.07 -26.98 -2.14
CA ASN A 16 -9.03 -28.12 -3.06
C ASN A 16 -10.03 -29.20 -2.66
N ALA A 17 -10.04 -29.62 -1.39
CA ALA A 17 -10.99 -30.61 -0.89
C ALA A 17 -12.44 -30.16 -1.14
N ALA A 18 -12.77 -28.90 -0.82
CA ALA A 18 -14.10 -28.33 -1.07
C ALA A 18 -14.45 -28.28 -2.57
N TYR A 19 -13.49 -27.97 -3.44
CA TYR A 19 -13.70 -28.00 -4.89
C TYR A 19 -13.98 -29.41 -5.39
N ARG A 20 -13.26 -30.43 -4.88
CA ARG A 20 -13.49 -31.84 -5.24
C ARG A 20 -14.87 -32.33 -4.81
N GLU A 21 -15.35 -31.93 -3.63
CA GLU A 21 -16.71 -32.27 -3.17
C GLU A 21 -17.79 -31.70 -4.09
N LYS A 22 -17.57 -30.49 -4.65
CA LYS A 22 -18.50 -29.84 -5.59
C LYS A 22 -18.34 -30.29 -7.04
N LEU A 23 -17.26 -31.00 -7.39
CA LEU A 23 -16.97 -31.39 -8.77
C LEU A 23 -18.06 -32.29 -9.40
N PRO A 24 -18.63 -33.29 -8.69
CA PRO A 24 -19.76 -34.07 -9.22
C PRO A 24 -20.98 -33.21 -9.58
N GLU A 25 -21.27 -32.19 -8.77
CA GLU A 25 -22.38 -31.26 -9.05
C GLU A 25 -22.11 -30.41 -10.29
N LYS A 26 -20.88 -29.91 -10.47
CA LYS A 26 -20.46 -29.21 -11.70
C LYS A 26 -20.62 -30.09 -12.94
N ILE A 27 -20.24 -31.37 -12.86
CA ILE A 27 -20.40 -32.33 -13.97
C ILE A 27 -21.87 -32.61 -14.25
N ALA A 28 -22.70 -32.80 -13.22
CA ALA A 28 -24.14 -32.99 -13.39
C ALA A 28 -24.82 -31.77 -14.04
N ALA A 29 -24.40 -30.55 -13.69
CA ALA A 29 -24.88 -29.34 -14.34
C ALA A 29 -24.47 -29.28 -15.83
N LEU A 30 -23.25 -29.71 -16.16
CA LEU A 30 -22.78 -29.82 -17.54
C LEU A 30 -23.60 -30.86 -18.33
N GLU A 31 -23.89 -32.00 -17.72
CA GLU A 31 -24.71 -33.07 -18.30
C GLU A 31 -26.13 -32.61 -18.61
N ASN A 32 -26.76 -31.90 -17.66
CA ASN A 32 -28.10 -31.33 -17.85
C ASN A 32 -28.12 -30.32 -19.00
N THR A 33 -27.11 -29.45 -19.07
CA THR A 33 -27.00 -28.44 -20.13
C THR A 33 -26.81 -29.11 -21.50
N TRP A 34 -25.98 -30.17 -21.58
CA TRP A 34 -25.82 -30.94 -22.80
C TRP A 34 -27.11 -31.64 -23.25
N ALA A 35 -27.86 -32.21 -22.31
CA ALA A 35 -29.16 -32.82 -22.59
C ALA A 35 -30.18 -31.81 -23.14
N GLU A 36 -30.15 -30.56 -22.66
CA GLU A 36 -30.96 -29.47 -23.17
C GLU A 36 -30.53 -29.02 -24.57
N VAL A 37 -29.22 -28.84 -24.81
CA VAL A 37 -28.67 -28.53 -26.14
C VAL A 37 -29.07 -29.58 -27.17
N ARG A 38 -29.09 -30.86 -26.81
CA ARG A 38 -29.55 -31.94 -27.70
C ARG A 38 -31.05 -31.93 -27.97
N ARG A 39 -31.85 -31.45 -27.01
CA ARG A 39 -33.31 -31.40 -27.15
C ARG A 39 -33.75 -30.22 -28.00
N GLU A 40 -33.03 -29.11 -27.90
CA GLU A 40 -33.36 -27.83 -28.54
C GLU A 40 -32.11 -27.24 -29.24
N PRO A 41 -31.55 -27.94 -30.25
CA PRO A 41 -30.30 -27.55 -30.91
C PRO A 41 -30.37 -26.21 -31.65
N GLU A 42 -31.58 -25.71 -31.92
CA GLU A 42 -31.83 -24.39 -32.51
C GLU A 42 -31.57 -23.22 -31.57
N LYS A 43 -31.49 -23.44 -30.25
CA LYS A 43 -31.25 -22.38 -29.26
C LYS A 43 -29.76 -22.17 -29.03
N THR A 44 -29.19 -21.20 -29.74
CA THR A 44 -27.75 -20.85 -29.63
C THR A 44 -27.31 -20.49 -28.21
N GLU A 45 -28.20 -19.86 -27.42
CA GLU A 45 -27.94 -19.52 -26.01
C GLU A 45 -27.60 -20.75 -25.14
N LEU A 46 -28.19 -21.92 -25.42
CA LEU A 46 -27.89 -23.16 -24.69
C LEU A 46 -26.48 -23.66 -25.01
N LEU A 47 -26.06 -23.55 -26.28
CA LEU A 47 -24.72 -23.94 -26.71
C LEU A 47 -23.64 -23.02 -26.13
N GLU A 48 -23.91 -21.71 -26.07
CA GLU A 48 -23.06 -20.73 -25.41
C GLU A 48 -22.92 -21.01 -23.91
N ASN A 49 -24.03 -21.31 -23.23
CA ASN A 49 -24.02 -21.71 -21.82
C ASN A 49 -23.21 -23.00 -21.59
N PHE A 50 -23.35 -23.99 -22.48
CA PHE A 50 -22.57 -25.22 -22.42
C PHE A 50 -21.07 -24.98 -22.58
N HIS A 51 -20.68 -24.14 -23.56
CA HIS A 51 -19.31 -23.70 -23.74
C HIS A 51 -18.75 -22.98 -22.51
N LEU A 52 -19.52 -22.06 -21.91
CA LEU A 52 -19.12 -21.33 -20.70
C LEU A 52 -18.89 -22.25 -19.51
N LYS A 53 -19.77 -23.25 -19.29
CA LYS A 53 -19.58 -24.23 -18.21
C LYS A 53 -18.35 -25.11 -18.44
N ALA A 54 -18.06 -25.49 -19.69
CA ALA A 54 -16.84 -26.21 -20.04
C ALA A 54 -15.58 -25.35 -19.81
N HIS A 55 -15.64 -24.07 -20.16
CA HIS A 55 -14.58 -23.08 -19.91
C HIS A 55 -14.29 -22.91 -18.40
N SER A 56 -15.33 -22.67 -17.59
CA SER A 56 -15.21 -22.58 -16.12
C SER A 56 -14.57 -23.84 -15.54
N LEU A 57 -14.99 -25.03 -15.99
CA LEU A 57 -14.41 -26.30 -15.52
C LEU A 57 -12.94 -26.47 -15.94
N ALA A 58 -12.59 -26.07 -17.17
CA ALA A 58 -11.22 -26.11 -17.66
C ALA A 58 -10.30 -25.18 -16.84
N GLY A 59 -10.79 -23.97 -16.51
CA GLY A 59 -10.07 -22.99 -15.71
C GLY A 59 -9.93 -23.37 -14.24
N SER A 60 -11.04 -23.70 -13.58
CA SER A 60 -11.04 -24.07 -12.15
C SER A 60 -10.33 -25.40 -11.90
N GLY A 61 -10.47 -26.41 -12.77
CA GLY A 61 -9.73 -27.67 -12.66
C GLY A 61 -8.21 -27.46 -12.67
N ALA A 62 -7.69 -26.59 -13.54
CA ALA A 62 -6.26 -26.30 -13.58
C ALA A 62 -5.78 -25.55 -12.32
N THR A 63 -6.62 -24.64 -11.83
CA THR A 63 -6.35 -23.82 -10.63
C THR A 63 -6.21 -24.69 -9.37
N TYR A 64 -7.02 -25.74 -9.25
CA TYR A 64 -7.00 -26.68 -8.14
C TYR A 64 -6.09 -27.90 -8.35
N GLY A 65 -5.19 -27.87 -9.33
CA GLY A 65 -4.21 -28.96 -9.53
C GLY A 65 -4.85 -30.27 -10.02
N LEU A 66 -5.91 -30.19 -10.81
CA LEU A 66 -6.55 -31.33 -11.49
C LEU A 66 -6.27 -31.23 -13.00
N PRO A 67 -5.02 -31.51 -13.44
CA PRO A 67 -4.61 -31.30 -14.83
C PRO A 67 -5.39 -32.16 -15.82
N ASP A 68 -5.76 -33.38 -15.45
CA ASP A 68 -6.50 -34.29 -16.34
C ASP A 68 -7.95 -33.84 -16.54
N VAL A 69 -8.62 -33.38 -15.48
CA VAL A 69 -9.96 -32.78 -15.56
C VAL A 69 -9.93 -31.52 -16.42
N SER A 70 -8.95 -30.65 -16.19
CA SER A 70 -8.77 -29.44 -16.98
C SER A 70 -8.53 -29.75 -18.46
N ALA A 71 -7.64 -30.70 -18.76
CA ALA A 71 -7.32 -31.09 -20.13
C ALA A 71 -8.55 -31.69 -20.86
N ALA A 72 -9.34 -32.53 -20.18
CA ALA A 72 -10.57 -33.08 -20.74
C ALA A 72 -11.62 -31.99 -21.00
N ALA A 73 -11.86 -31.12 -20.03
CA ALA A 73 -12.80 -29.99 -20.16
C ALA A 73 -12.38 -29.02 -21.28
N ARG A 74 -11.06 -28.79 -21.45
CA ARG A 74 -10.52 -27.88 -22.47
C ARG A 74 -10.66 -28.41 -23.89
N LYS A 75 -10.57 -29.73 -24.10
CA LYS A 75 -10.87 -30.35 -25.40
C LYS A 75 -12.34 -30.13 -25.77
N LEU A 76 -13.25 -30.33 -24.82
CA LEU A 76 -14.67 -30.08 -24.98
C LEU A 76 -14.94 -28.59 -25.31
N GLU A 77 -14.33 -27.68 -24.54
CA GLU A 77 -14.41 -26.24 -24.76
C GLU A 77 -13.96 -25.84 -26.19
N GLN A 78 -12.83 -26.35 -26.66
CA GLN A 78 -12.31 -26.02 -28.00
C GLN A 78 -13.25 -26.43 -29.13
N VAL A 79 -13.86 -27.62 -29.02
CA VAL A 79 -14.85 -28.08 -30.01
C VAL A 79 -16.08 -27.17 -30.01
N LEU A 80 -16.58 -26.80 -28.82
CA LEU A 80 -17.73 -25.91 -28.69
C LEU A 80 -17.44 -24.50 -29.22
N LYS A 81 -16.26 -23.93 -28.93
CA LYS A 81 -15.80 -22.64 -29.45
C LYS A 81 -15.80 -22.64 -30.98
N GLY A 82 -15.29 -23.71 -31.60
CA GLY A 82 -15.29 -23.86 -33.06
C GLY A 82 -16.69 -23.89 -33.67
N ILE A 83 -17.67 -24.51 -33.00
CA ILE A 83 -19.07 -24.54 -33.48
C ILE A 83 -19.72 -23.16 -33.36
N ILE A 84 -19.50 -22.45 -32.24
CA ILE A 84 -20.05 -21.11 -32.01
C ILE A 84 -19.51 -20.11 -33.05
N GLN A 85 -18.22 -20.19 -33.38
CA GLN A 85 -17.56 -19.28 -34.34
C GLN A 85 -17.92 -19.56 -35.80
N HIS A 86 -18.30 -20.79 -36.15
CA HIS A 86 -18.64 -21.21 -37.52
C HIS A 86 -20.14 -21.57 -37.62
N THR A 87 -20.99 -20.54 -37.61
CA THR A 87 -22.44 -20.62 -37.52
C THR A 87 -23.11 -21.20 -38.78
N THR A 88 -23.07 -22.52 -38.99
CA THR A 88 -24.11 -23.32 -39.71
C THR A 88 -23.78 -24.83 -39.71
N GLY A 89 -24.66 -25.67 -39.16
CA GLY A 89 -24.59 -27.14 -39.28
C GLY A 89 -23.46 -27.86 -38.51
N GLY A 90 -22.59 -27.13 -37.81
CA GLY A 90 -21.46 -27.69 -37.06
C GLY A 90 -21.87 -28.54 -35.85
N LEU A 91 -23.00 -28.23 -35.21
CA LEU A 91 -23.48 -28.98 -34.05
C LEU A 91 -23.91 -30.40 -34.45
N ASP A 92 -24.71 -30.55 -35.50
CA ASP A 92 -25.22 -31.84 -35.98
C ASP A 92 -24.09 -32.79 -36.41
N GLN A 93 -23.01 -32.25 -36.98
CA GLN A 93 -21.85 -33.03 -37.43
C GLN A 93 -20.92 -33.45 -36.29
N LYS A 94 -20.99 -32.78 -35.13
CA LYS A 94 -20.06 -32.96 -34.01
C LYS A 94 -20.73 -33.49 -32.74
N GLN A 95 -22.02 -33.83 -32.75
CA GLN A 95 -22.72 -34.34 -31.56
C GLN A 95 -22.04 -35.59 -30.98
N ASP A 96 -21.63 -36.54 -31.84
CA ASP A 96 -20.94 -37.76 -31.40
C ASP A 96 -19.55 -37.46 -30.82
N GLU A 97 -18.83 -36.50 -31.41
CA GLU A 97 -17.53 -36.02 -30.91
C GLU A 97 -17.69 -35.34 -29.54
N ILE A 98 -18.70 -34.49 -29.37
CA ILE A 98 -19.02 -33.83 -28.10
C ILE A 98 -19.40 -34.86 -27.03
N GLN A 99 -20.24 -35.84 -27.36
CA GLN A 99 -20.64 -36.89 -26.43
C GLN A 99 -19.44 -37.72 -25.98
N LEU A 100 -18.55 -38.09 -26.91
CA LEU A 100 -17.32 -38.83 -26.59
C LEU A 100 -16.41 -38.04 -25.65
N LEU A 101 -16.17 -36.76 -25.95
CA LEU A 101 -15.37 -35.88 -25.10
C LEU A 101 -15.99 -35.68 -23.70
N PHE A 102 -17.32 -35.64 -23.63
CA PHE A 102 -18.02 -35.53 -22.36
C PHE A 102 -17.96 -36.82 -21.54
N ASP A 103 -18.09 -37.99 -22.19
CA ASP A 103 -17.95 -39.29 -21.55
C ASP A 103 -16.51 -39.50 -21.03
N ASP A 104 -15.50 -39.08 -21.80
CA ASP A 104 -14.11 -39.04 -21.37
C ASP A 104 -13.92 -38.15 -20.14
N LEU A 105 -14.52 -36.95 -20.12
CA LEU A 105 -14.50 -36.06 -18.95
C LEU A 105 -15.15 -36.71 -17.72
N LYS A 106 -16.31 -37.34 -17.87
CA LYS A 106 -17.00 -38.06 -16.78
C LYS A 106 -16.14 -39.22 -16.25
N LYS A 107 -15.46 -39.94 -17.14
CA LYS A 107 -14.54 -41.01 -16.78
C LYS A 107 -13.35 -40.48 -15.98
N VAL A 108 -12.69 -39.43 -16.46
CA VAL A 108 -11.56 -38.79 -15.76
C VAL A 108 -11.98 -38.32 -14.37
N VAL A 109 -13.17 -37.75 -14.22
CA VAL A 109 -13.69 -37.34 -12.90
C VAL A 109 -14.04 -38.54 -12.01
N GLY A 110 -14.60 -39.61 -12.57
CA GLY A 110 -14.93 -40.84 -11.83
C GLY A 110 -13.70 -41.66 -11.39
N GLU A 111 -12.56 -41.48 -12.06
CA GLU A 111 -11.27 -42.09 -11.73
C GLU A 111 -10.45 -41.25 -10.74
N LEU A 112 -10.94 -40.08 -10.30
CA LEU A 112 -10.31 -39.30 -9.23
C LEU A 112 -10.46 -40.04 -7.90
N ASP A 113 -9.42 -40.76 -7.48
CA ASP A 113 -9.34 -41.25 -6.12
C ASP A 113 -9.41 -40.06 -5.13
N ASN A 114 -10.16 -40.23 -4.04
CA ASN A 114 -10.19 -39.29 -2.91
C ASN A 114 -8.80 -39.06 -2.25
N ASP A 115 -7.77 -39.78 -2.70
CA ASP A 115 -6.43 -39.84 -2.14
C ASP A 115 -5.33 -39.22 -3.06
N SER A 116 -5.69 -38.48 -4.12
CA SER A 116 -4.66 -37.83 -4.95
C SER A 116 -3.84 -36.82 -4.13
N PRO A 117 -2.52 -36.69 -4.38
CA PRO A 117 -1.63 -35.93 -3.51
C PRO A 117 -2.06 -34.46 -3.39
N PRO A 118 -1.86 -33.84 -2.22
CA PRO A 118 -2.14 -32.42 -2.00
C PRO A 118 -1.37 -31.56 -3.02
N ILE A 119 -1.86 -30.34 -3.30
CA ILE A 119 -1.17 -29.40 -4.21
C ILE A 119 0.18 -29.03 -3.60
N THR A 120 1.26 -29.73 -3.92
CA THR A 120 2.59 -29.35 -3.44
C THR A 120 3.04 -28.12 -4.20
N MET A 121 3.18 -26.98 -3.52
CA MET A 121 4.00 -25.90 -4.09
C MET A 121 5.41 -26.45 -4.29
N PRO A 122 6.05 -26.24 -5.45
CA PRO A 122 7.46 -26.61 -5.61
C PRO A 122 8.26 -25.87 -4.53
N LEU A 123 8.88 -26.62 -3.61
CA LEU A 123 9.95 -26.09 -2.77
C LEU A 123 11.05 -25.64 -3.72
N PHE A 124 11.33 -24.33 -3.76
CA PHE A 124 12.57 -23.88 -4.34
C PHE A 124 13.70 -24.30 -3.41
N ASP A 125 14.63 -25.07 -3.95
CA ASP A 125 15.99 -25.12 -3.41
C ASP A 125 16.49 -23.67 -3.31
N PRO A 126 16.97 -23.22 -2.14
CA PRO A 126 17.62 -21.93 -2.06
C PRO A 126 18.79 -21.91 -3.04
N VAL A 127 18.83 -20.90 -3.92
CA VAL A 127 20.02 -20.60 -4.73
C VAL A 127 21.21 -20.59 -3.77
N PRO A 128 22.23 -21.46 -3.96
CA PRO A 128 23.29 -21.59 -3.00
C PRO A 128 24.09 -20.29 -2.94
N VAL A 129 23.99 -19.59 -1.81
CA VAL A 129 24.97 -18.58 -1.43
C VAL A 129 26.28 -19.32 -1.17
N PRO A 130 27.42 -18.94 -1.78
CA PRO A 130 28.68 -19.58 -1.50
C PRO A 130 29.04 -19.31 -0.03
N VAL A 131 29.03 -20.36 0.79
CA VAL A 131 29.52 -20.33 2.18
C VAL A 131 30.99 -20.80 2.16
N PRO A 132 31.95 -20.01 2.66
CA PRO A 132 33.29 -20.51 2.95
C PRO A 132 33.23 -21.55 4.07
N SER A 133 33.91 -22.67 3.88
CA SER A 133 33.84 -23.86 4.71
C SER A 133 34.36 -23.70 6.15
N SER A 134 33.73 -24.48 7.03
CA SER A 134 34.24 -25.18 8.22
C SER A 134 34.64 -24.38 9.47
N ALA A 135 33.87 -24.55 10.55
CA ALA A 135 34.31 -25.30 11.74
C ALA A 135 33.16 -25.54 12.77
N GLU A 136 32.78 -26.82 12.88
CA GLU A 136 32.50 -27.62 14.09
C GLU A 136 31.50 -27.19 15.20
N ASN A 137 30.40 -27.96 15.25
CA ASN A 137 29.79 -28.70 16.38
C ASN A 137 29.68 -28.10 17.80
N THR A 138 28.44 -27.90 18.28
CA THR A 138 27.96 -28.28 19.65
C THR A 138 26.40 -28.29 19.67
N PRO A 139 25.72 -29.26 20.34
CA PRO A 139 24.27 -29.48 20.16
C PRO A 139 23.36 -28.59 21.01
N LEU A 140 22.24 -28.18 20.42
CA LEU A 140 21.18 -27.39 21.06
C LEU A 140 20.32 -28.24 22.00
N ARG A 141 20.25 -27.84 23.28
CA ARG A 141 19.26 -28.30 24.27
C ARG A 141 17.88 -27.76 23.92
N ARG A 142 16.90 -28.66 23.79
CA ARG A 142 15.46 -28.36 23.81
C ARG A 142 15.07 -27.72 25.15
N ARG A 143 14.36 -26.60 25.12
CA ARG A 143 13.53 -26.12 26.24
C ARG A 143 12.10 -26.03 25.75
N SER A 144 11.29 -26.95 26.27
CA SER A 144 9.84 -26.89 26.37
C SER A 144 9.46 -25.70 27.24
N THR A 145 8.49 -24.90 26.80
CA THR A 145 7.66 -24.08 27.68
C THR A 145 6.27 -24.01 27.09
N ASP A 146 5.36 -24.69 27.76
CA ASP A 146 3.92 -24.58 27.65
C ASP A 146 3.47 -23.13 27.78
N TYR A 147 2.54 -22.70 26.93
CA TYR A 147 1.73 -21.51 27.18
C TYR A 147 0.25 -21.91 27.15
N LEU A 148 -0.35 -21.83 28.34
CA LEU A 148 -1.79 -21.80 28.56
C LEU A 148 -2.40 -20.63 27.79
N THR A 149 -3.48 -20.94 27.08
CA THR A 149 -4.48 -20.01 26.56
C THR A 149 -5.25 -19.33 27.70
N PRO A 150 -5.66 -18.07 27.52
CA PRO A 150 -6.90 -17.58 28.10
C PRO A 150 -7.89 -17.20 26.99
N ASP A 151 -9.08 -17.80 27.07
CA ASP A 151 -10.28 -17.47 26.30
C ASP A 151 -10.67 -15.99 26.43
N LEU A 152 -10.95 -15.35 25.29
CA LEU A 152 -11.62 -14.05 25.20
C LEU A 152 -12.94 -14.24 24.44
N PRO A 153 -14.09 -13.85 24.99
CA PRO A 153 -15.37 -14.01 24.32
C PRO A 153 -15.61 -12.94 23.24
N LEU A 154 -16.26 -13.35 22.16
CA LEU A 154 -16.72 -12.54 21.02
C LEU A 154 -17.72 -11.46 21.47
N PRO A 155 -17.69 -10.22 20.94
CA PRO A 155 -18.72 -9.22 21.20
C PRO A 155 -19.98 -9.51 20.36
N GLN A 156 -21.13 -9.49 21.01
CA GLN A 156 -22.46 -9.56 20.39
C GLN A 156 -22.95 -8.17 19.97
N ASP A 157 -23.69 -8.14 18.86
CA ASP A 157 -24.35 -6.96 18.27
C ASP A 157 -25.43 -6.32 19.17
N GLY A 158 -25.46 -4.98 19.18
CA GLY A 158 -26.57 -4.17 19.72
C GLY A 158 -26.37 -2.66 19.47
N PRO A 159 -27.43 -1.84 19.26
CA PRO A 159 -27.37 -0.65 18.40
C PRO A 159 -27.24 0.71 19.12
N VAL A 160 -26.58 1.64 18.41
CA VAL A 160 -26.85 3.08 18.21
C VAL A 160 -26.95 4.04 19.42
N SER A 161 -26.04 5.03 19.38
CA SER A 161 -26.10 6.41 19.92
C SER A 161 -25.95 6.65 21.43
N ALA A 162 -24.76 7.13 21.79
CA ALA A 162 -24.55 8.05 22.91
C ALA A 162 -23.70 9.26 22.43
N PRO A 163 -23.91 10.49 22.94
CA PRO A 163 -23.23 11.68 22.45
C PRO A 163 -21.73 11.59 22.76
N LEU A 164 -20.89 11.79 21.74
CA LEU A 164 -19.45 11.88 21.94
C LEU A 164 -19.09 13.21 22.61
N GLU A 165 -18.91 13.17 23.92
CA GLU A 165 -18.25 14.25 24.66
C GLU A 165 -16.82 14.45 24.13
N ALA A 166 -16.53 15.70 23.73
CA ALA A 166 -15.23 16.34 23.55
C ALA A 166 -14.07 15.47 23.02
N ARG A 167 -14.00 15.28 21.70
CA ARG A 167 -12.79 14.84 20.97
C ARG A 167 -11.70 15.93 20.88
N THR A 168 -11.52 16.76 21.89
CA THR A 168 -10.60 17.90 21.90
C THR A 168 -9.36 17.60 22.74
N ALA A 169 -8.45 16.80 22.18
CA ALA A 169 -7.05 16.87 22.59
C ALA A 169 -6.15 16.86 21.35
N PRO A 170 -5.17 17.77 21.22
CA PRO A 170 -4.06 17.58 20.29
C PRO A 170 -3.36 16.25 20.63
N LYS A 171 -2.49 15.73 19.74
CA LYS A 171 -1.59 14.64 20.15
C LYS A 171 -0.93 15.08 21.47
N LYS A 172 -1.28 14.44 22.60
CA LYS A 172 -0.45 14.47 23.81
C LYS A 172 0.96 14.15 23.34
N GLU A 173 1.95 14.89 23.81
CA GLU A 173 3.38 14.70 23.50
C GLU A 173 3.70 13.20 23.40
N THR A 174 3.62 12.65 22.19
CA THR A 174 3.76 11.21 21.95
C THR A 174 5.25 10.93 22.00
N ASP A 175 5.64 9.87 22.72
CA ASP A 175 7.00 9.33 22.87
C ASP A 175 7.95 9.86 21.80
N LYS A 176 8.89 10.71 22.21
CA LYS A 176 9.97 11.12 21.32
C LYS A 176 10.67 9.86 20.84
N ARG A 177 10.91 9.76 19.53
CA ARG A 177 11.56 8.57 18.97
C ARG A 177 13.04 8.63 19.30
N ASN A 178 13.50 7.70 20.13
CA ASN A 178 14.91 7.64 20.49
C ASN A 178 15.74 7.18 19.27
N ILE A 179 16.74 7.96 18.91
CA ILE A 179 17.74 7.71 17.86
C ILE A 179 19.08 7.58 18.54
N TRP A 180 19.83 6.53 18.21
CA TRP A 180 21.20 6.39 18.72
C TRP A 180 22.18 6.94 17.70
N LEU A 181 23.01 7.90 18.11
CA LEU A 181 24.07 8.47 17.28
C LEU A 181 25.42 7.95 17.77
N ILE A 182 26.10 7.19 16.91
CA ILE A 182 27.43 6.65 17.13
C ILE A 182 28.45 7.58 16.48
N GLU A 183 29.14 8.36 17.29
CA GLU A 183 30.05 9.41 16.82
C GLU A 183 31.22 9.59 17.80
N GLY A 184 32.45 9.66 17.27
CA GLY A 184 33.66 9.76 18.10
C GLY A 184 33.79 11.07 18.89
N GLU A 185 34.56 11.04 19.99
CA GLU A 185 34.67 12.11 20.99
C GLU A 185 35.08 13.50 20.41
N GLU A 186 35.85 13.54 19.33
CA GLU A 186 36.34 14.79 18.71
C GLU A 186 35.28 15.55 17.88
N SER A 187 34.13 14.95 17.55
CA SER A 187 33.11 15.56 16.67
C SER A 187 32.07 16.42 17.41
N SER A 188 32.28 16.68 18.71
CA SER A 188 31.32 17.26 19.67
C SER A 188 30.81 18.70 19.38
N ARG A 189 31.06 19.27 18.19
CA ARG A 189 30.67 20.65 17.82
C ARG A 189 29.59 20.76 16.74
N GLU A 190 29.13 19.66 16.12
CA GLU A 190 28.03 19.75 15.15
C GLU A 190 26.67 19.77 15.87
N ASN A 191 26.00 20.93 15.83
CA ASN A 191 24.70 21.26 16.47
C ASN A 191 23.49 20.37 16.07
N GLY A 192 23.68 19.33 15.26
CA GLY A 192 22.59 18.55 14.64
C GLY A 192 21.66 17.86 15.64
N GLY A 193 22.17 17.45 16.81
CA GLY A 193 21.37 16.73 17.83
C GLY A 193 20.24 17.56 18.45
N TYR A 194 20.45 18.87 18.63
CA TYR A 194 19.41 19.77 19.18
C TYR A 194 18.29 20.05 18.17
N GLN A 195 18.60 20.02 16.88
CA GLN A 195 17.61 20.31 15.84
C GLN A 195 16.66 19.13 15.58
N LEU A 196 17.13 17.89 15.71
CA LEU A 196 16.30 16.69 15.59
C LEU A 196 15.14 16.68 16.62
N GLY A 197 15.32 17.32 17.77
CA GLY A 197 14.29 17.53 18.80
C GLY A 197 13.05 18.29 18.31
N TYR A 198 13.22 19.28 17.42
CA TYR A 198 12.09 20.01 16.83
C TYR A 198 11.25 19.14 15.88
N PHE A 199 11.83 18.02 15.41
CA PHE A 199 11.18 17.03 14.55
C PHE A 199 10.76 15.77 15.32
N GLY A 200 10.63 15.82 16.65
CA GLY A 200 10.07 14.71 17.44
C GLY A 200 11.03 13.53 17.67
N TYR A 201 12.32 13.71 17.41
CA TYR A 201 13.36 12.74 17.73
C TYR A 201 14.06 13.11 19.04
N GLU A 202 14.44 12.11 19.81
CA GLU A 202 15.34 12.23 20.94
C GLU A 202 16.65 11.53 20.59
N VAL A 203 17.79 12.17 20.82
CA VAL A 203 19.09 11.63 20.37
C VAL A 203 19.91 11.21 21.58
N THR A 204 20.17 9.91 21.69
CA THR A 204 21.13 9.35 22.64
C THR A 204 22.47 9.15 21.92
N ARG A 205 23.57 9.64 22.47
CA ARG A 205 24.89 9.59 21.84
C ARG A 205 25.76 8.52 22.47
N PHE A 206 26.49 7.79 21.62
CA PHE A 206 27.53 6.86 22.05
C PHE A 206 28.82 7.11 21.27
N PRO A 207 29.98 7.01 21.93
CA PRO A 207 31.29 7.21 21.29
C PRO A 207 31.65 6.15 20.24
N ASN A 208 31.19 4.91 20.42
CA ASN A 208 31.34 3.79 19.46
C ASN A 208 30.33 2.68 19.78
N LEU A 209 30.23 1.70 18.87
CA LEU A 209 29.29 0.57 18.99
C LEU A 209 29.56 -0.31 20.22
N VAL A 210 30.81 -0.43 20.66
CA VAL A 210 31.20 -1.32 21.77
C VAL A 210 30.86 -0.72 23.14
N GLN A 211 30.83 0.62 23.24
CA GLN A 211 30.55 1.34 24.48
C GLN A 211 29.05 1.59 24.73
N ILE A 212 28.16 0.91 23.99
CA ILE A 212 26.72 0.95 24.26
C ILE A 212 26.43 0.07 25.49
N PRO A 213 25.90 0.63 26.60
CA PRO A 213 25.62 -0.15 27.80
C PRO A 213 24.55 -1.22 27.53
N GLU A 214 24.73 -2.44 28.06
CA GLU A 214 23.73 -3.53 27.90
C GLU A 214 22.32 -3.13 28.36
N GLN A 215 22.22 -2.23 29.34
CA GLN A 215 20.93 -1.72 29.80
C GLN A 215 20.18 -0.89 28.74
N ALA A 216 20.90 -0.23 27.83
CA ALA A 216 20.30 0.57 26.76
C ALA A 216 19.50 -0.32 25.79
N PHE A 217 19.92 -1.56 25.57
CA PHE A 217 19.23 -2.51 24.69
C PHE A 217 17.92 -3.06 25.26
N LYS A 218 17.54 -2.70 26.50
CA LYS A 218 16.18 -2.98 27.02
C LYS A 218 15.10 -2.25 26.23
N GLN A 219 15.44 -1.09 25.65
CA GLN A 219 14.56 -0.32 24.78
C GLN A 219 15.35 0.07 23.54
N LEU A 220 15.14 -0.65 22.45
CA LEU A 220 15.83 -0.40 21.19
C LEU A 220 15.46 0.97 20.61
N PRO A 221 16.40 1.66 19.95
CA PRO A 221 16.11 2.92 19.28
C PRO A 221 15.25 2.68 18.03
N ALA A 222 14.58 3.74 17.58
CA ALA A 222 13.87 3.72 16.31
C ALA A 222 14.82 3.64 15.11
N ALA A 223 16.04 4.16 15.21
CA ALA A 223 17.13 3.97 14.25
C ALA A 223 18.49 4.26 14.90
N VAL A 224 19.57 3.77 14.27
CA VAL A 224 20.95 4.04 14.66
C VAL A 224 21.66 4.78 13.53
N ILE A 225 22.30 5.90 13.86
CA ILE A 225 23.15 6.68 12.95
C ILE A 225 24.61 6.39 13.29
N ILE A 226 25.42 6.00 12.31
CA ILE A 226 26.83 5.64 12.49
C ILE A 226 27.71 6.59 11.68
N ASN A 227 28.57 7.36 12.36
CA ASN A 227 29.54 8.23 11.71
C ASN A 227 30.82 7.47 11.34
N LEU A 228 31.07 7.35 10.04
CA LEU A 228 32.32 6.82 9.49
C LEU A 228 33.29 7.97 9.25
N THR A 229 34.21 8.18 10.19
CA THR A 229 35.17 9.28 10.14
C THR A 229 36.51 8.91 9.50
N ASP A 230 36.84 7.63 9.40
CA ASP A 230 38.15 7.16 8.94
C ASP A 230 38.02 6.01 7.91
N PRO A 231 38.49 6.17 6.67
CA PRO A 231 38.45 5.12 5.64
C PRO A 231 39.32 3.89 5.98
N GLN A 232 40.32 4.03 6.85
CA GLN A 232 41.18 2.91 7.27
C GLN A 232 40.60 2.15 8.47
N LYS A 233 39.70 2.78 9.23
CA LYS A 233 39.08 2.18 10.42
C LYS A 233 37.79 1.47 10.03
N GLN A 234 37.94 0.29 9.45
CA GLN A 234 36.81 -0.57 9.12
C GLN A 234 36.15 -1.07 10.42
N LEU A 235 34.82 -0.93 10.53
CA LEU A 235 34.00 -1.50 11.63
C LEU A 235 34.00 -3.03 11.58
N ASN A 236 35.13 -3.63 11.95
CA ASN A 236 35.43 -5.05 11.72
C ASN A 236 35.88 -5.77 12.99
N SER A 237 35.96 -5.08 14.12
CA SER A 237 36.21 -5.78 15.39
C SER A 237 35.06 -6.74 15.67
N GLN A 238 35.35 -7.88 16.30
CA GLN A 238 34.33 -8.91 16.58
C GLN A 238 33.15 -8.32 17.36
N ASP A 239 33.43 -7.41 18.30
CA ASP A 239 32.41 -6.77 19.13
C ASP A 239 31.54 -5.77 18.32
N GLU A 240 32.11 -4.99 17.42
CA GLU A 240 31.34 -4.09 16.55
C GLU A 240 30.42 -4.86 15.60
N VAL A 241 30.93 -5.93 14.98
CA VAL A 241 30.17 -6.80 14.09
C VAL A 241 29.02 -7.48 14.84
N ALA A 242 29.26 -7.92 16.08
CA ALA A 242 28.22 -8.49 16.93
C ALA A 242 27.08 -7.48 17.20
N GLN A 243 27.41 -6.21 17.48
CA GLN A 243 26.40 -5.17 17.69
C GLN A 243 25.62 -4.83 16.42
N LEU A 244 26.28 -4.74 15.26
CA LEU A 244 25.61 -4.55 13.97
C LEU A 244 24.63 -5.70 13.69
N HIS A 245 25.04 -6.95 13.93
CA HIS A 245 24.15 -8.10 13.80
C HIS A 245 22.97 -8.06 14.78
N ARG A 246 23.17 -7.56 16.00
CA ARG A 246 22.09 -7.38 16.99
C ARG A 246 21.02 -6.41 16.48
N PHE A 247 21.43 -5.26 15.95
CA PHE A 247 20.49 -4.29 15.36
C PHE A 247 19.77 -4.86 14.12
N ASN A 248 20.51 -5.51 13.22
CA ASN A 248 19.94 -6.11 12.02
C ASN A 248 18.91 -7.21 12.36
N ARG A 249 19.17 -8.05 13.37
CA ARG A 249 18.22 -9.08 13.83
C ARG A 249 16.95 -8.50 14.44
N ALA A 250 17.05 -7.33 15.06
CA ALA A 250 15.92 -6.61 15.62
C ALA A 250 15.27 -5.64 14.62
N GLU A 251 15.67 -5.71 13.34
CA GLU A 251 15.21 -4.84 12.25
C GLU A 251 15.35 -3.34 12.51
N VAL A 252 16.32 -2.95 13.35
CA VAL A 252 16.62 -1.54 13.63
C VAL A 252 17.34 -0.94 12.42
N PRO A 253 16.82 0.12 11.80
CA PRO A 253 17.44 0.77 10.64
C PRO A 253 18.82 1.35 10.98
N LEU A 254 19.83 0.98 10.19
CA LEU A 254 21.19 1.51 10.28
C LEU A 254 21.42 2.57 9.19
N ILE A 255 21.74 3.79 9.58
CA ILE A 255 22.02 4.93 8.68
C ILE A 255 23.48 5.33 8.85
N PHE A 256 24.25 5.31 7.76
CA PHE A 256 25.65 5.72 7.79
C PHE A 256 25.80 7.18 7.38
N ILE A 257 26.64 7.92 8.09
CA ILE A 257 27.03 9.28 7.74
C ILE A 257 28.55 9.35 7.59
N SER A 258 29.07 10.00 6.55
CA SER A 258 30.52 10.08 6.34
C SER A 258 30.92 11.24 5.45
N ALA A 259 32.14 11.75 5.57
CA ALA A 259 32.72 12.65 4.56
C ALA A 259 33.21 11.91 3.31
N LEU A 260 33.27 10.56 3.35
CA LEU A 260 33.76 9.72 2.27
C LEU A 260 32.69 9.49 1.20
N THR A 261 33.07 9.62 -0.07
CA THR A 261 32.15 9.52 -1.22
C THR A 261 32.42 8.32 -2.12
N ASP A 262 33.41 7.49 -1.79
CA ASP A 262 33.86 6.37 -2.62
C ASP A 262 32.88 5.18 -2.57
N LEU A 263 32.87 4.40 -3.66
CA LEU A 263 31.97 3.26 -3.80
C LEU A 263 32.28 2.14 -2.81
N GLU A 264 33.55 1.94 -2.46
CA GLU A 264 33.98 0.85 -1.58
C GLU A 264 33.41 1.04 -0.17
N THR A 265 33.53 2.24 0.39
CA THR A 265 32.94 2.60 1.68
C THR A 265 31.41 2.46 1.67
N ARG A 266 30.73 2.87 0.57
CA ARG A 266 29.28 2.72 0.44
C ARG A 266 28.85 1.26 0.38
N LEU A 267 29.60 0.41 -0.33
CA LEU A 267 29.34 -1.03 -0.40
C LEU A 267 29.56 -1.72 0.94
N ASP A 268 30.59 -1.33 1.69
CA ASP A 268 30.84 -1.83 3.04
C ASP A 268 29.67 -1.51 3.99
N ALA A 269 29.16 -0.27 3.96
CA ALA A 269 27.98 0.13 4.73
C ALA A 269 26.74 -0.74 4.40
N VAL A 270 26.50 -1.05 3.12
CA VAL A 270 25.41 -1.94 2.70
C VAL A 270 25.61 -3.36 3.20
N ARG A 271 26.83 -3.90 3.07
CA ARG A 271 27.17 -5.27 3.55
C ARG A 271 26.97 -5.42 5.05
N LYS A 272 27.09 -4.33 5.81
CA LYS A 272 26.85 -4.25 7.26
C LYS A 272 25.38 -4.06 7.63
N GLY A 273 24.47 -4.06 6.65
CA GLY A 273 23.03 -3.91 6.86
C GLY A 273 22.52 -2.46 6.81
N GLY A 274 23.37 -1.52 6.37
CA GLY A 274 22.99 -0.13 6.17
C GLY A 274 21.82 0.04 5.21
N LYS A 275 20.83 0.84 5.63
CA LYS A 275 19.64 1.19 4.83
C LYS A 275 19.78 2.51 4.09
N ALA A 276 20.65 3.41 4.58
CA ALA A 276 20.97 4.67 3.93
C ALA A 276 22.40 5.11 4.22
N TYR A 277 22.91 5.99 3.35
CA TYR A 277 24.25 6.58 3.44
C TYR A 277 24.18 8.07 3.07
N LEU A 278 24.57 8.96 3.98
CA LEU A 278 24.59 10.42 3.77
C LEU A 278 26.03 10.97 3.78
N ILE A 279 26.31 11.88 2.86
CA ILE A 279 27.63 12.49 2.69
C ILE A 279 27.68 13.80 3.49
N LYS A 280 28.66 13.96 4.39
CA LYS A 280 28.92 15.22 5.10
C LYS A 280 29.64 16.23 4.18
N PRO A 281 29.31 17.53 4.25
CA PRO A 281 28.24 18.11 5.04
C PRO A 281 26.87 17.88 4.39
N PHE A 282 25.90 17.37 5.16
CA PHE A 282 24.49 17.26 4.75
C PHE A 282 23.65 18.27 5.53
N LYS A 283 22.50 18.64 4.96
CA LYS A 283 21.54 19.51 5.66
C LYS A 283 20.78 18.70 6.71
N THR A 284 20.48 19.27 7.88
CA THR A 284 19.66 18.59 8.91
C THR A 284 18.37 18.00 8.36
N LEU A 285 17.74 18.70 7.41
CA LEU A 285 16.50 18.22 6.79
C LEU A 285 16.69 16.93 5.98
N GLU A 286 17.85 16.71 5.37
CA GLU A 286 18.17 15.49 4.61
C GLU A 286 18.31 14.27 5.54
N LEU A 287 18.95 14.47 6.70
CA LEU A 287 19.01 13.46 7.75
C LEU A 287 17.62 13.13 8.30
N VAL A 288 16.79 14.15 8.54
CA VAL A 288 15.42 13.95 9.00
C VAL A 288 14.56 13.24 7.95
N ASP A 289 14.67 13.58 6.65
CA ASP A 289 13.98 12.87 5.55
C ASP A 289 14.36 11.37 5.58
N THR A 290 15.64 11.08 5.76
CA THR A 290 16.15 9.72 5.85
C THR A 290 15.60 8.98 7.06
N LEU A 291 15.63 9.59 8.25
CA LEU A 291 15.08 9.01 9.48
C LEU A 291 13.57 8.77 9.37
N ASP A 292 12.83 9.72 8.80
CA ASP A 292 11.38 9.62 8.61
C ASP A 292 11.03 8.38 7.78
N ASN A 293 11.76 8.12 6.68
CA ASN A 293 11.54 6.95 5.83
C ASN A 293 11.64 5.60 6.55
N PHE A 294 12.40 5.53 7.64
CA PHE A 294 12.66 4.28 8.36
C PHE A 294 12.03 4.22 9.75
N THR A 295 11.66 5.36 10.35
CA THR A 295 11.17 5.42 11.74
C THR A 295 9.71 5.86 11.84
N LEU A 296 9.14 6.46 10.79
CA LEU A 296 7.69 6.61 10.71
C LEU A 296 7.11 5.25 10.36
N PRO A 297 5.99 4.84 10.98
CA PRO A 297 5.22 3.71 10.51
C PRO A 297 4.65 4.07 9.14
N LEU A 298 5.42 3.80 8.09
CA LEU A 298 4.89 3.38 6.81
C LEU A 298 4.55 1.91 7.00
N THR A 299 3.50 1.60 7.76
CA THR A 299 2.75 0.40 7.39
C THR A 299 2.19 0.77 6.02
N PRO A 300 2.65 0.17 4.90
CA PRO A 300 1.91 0.35 3.68
C PRO A 300 0.50 -0.14 4.02
N ASP A 301 -0.52 0.72 3.86
CA ASP A 301 -1.88 0.22 3.94
C ASP A 301 -1.94 -1.02 3.02
N PRO A 302 -2.53 -2.15 3.45
CA PRO A 302 -2.69 -3.31 2.59
C PRO A 302 -3.14 -2.89 1.18
N TYR A 303 -2.60 -3.54 0.13
CA TYR A 303 -3.14 -3.26 -1.21
C TYR A 303 -4.57 -3.77 -1.28
N GLU A 304 -5.49 -2.90 -1.69
CA GLU A 304 -6.89 -3.25 -1.89
C GLU A 304 -7.05 -3.77 -3.32
N ILE A 305 -7.34 -5.06 -3.47
CA ILE A 305 -7.45 -5.72 -4.77
C ILE A 305 -8.91 -6.10 -5.03
N LEU A 306 -9.46 -5.66 -6.16
CA LEU A 306 -10.75 -6.12 -6.65
C LEU A 306 -10.53 -7.33 -7.55
N ILE A 307 -11.22 -8.44 -7.30
CA ILE A 307 -11.21 -9.63 -8.15
C ILE A 307 -12.59 -9.76 -8.77
N VAL A 308 -12.67 -9.73 -10.10
CA VAL A 308 -13.91 -9.91 -10.87
C VAL A 308 -13.79 -11.20 -11.66
N ASP A 309 -14.49 -12.26 -11.25
CA ASP A 309 -14.42 -13.59 -11.88
C ASP A 309 -15.75 -14.32 -11.60
N ASP A 310 -16.42 -14.82 -12.63
CA ASP A 310 -17.72 -15.50 -12.52
C ASP A 310 -17.60 -16.89 -11.87
N ASP A 311 -16.42 -17.51 -11.89
CA ASP A 311 -16.15 -18.73 -11.13
C ASP A 311 -15.74 -18.40 -9.70
N GLU A 312 -16.69 -18.53 -8.78
CA GLU A 312 -16.49 -18.32 -7.34
C GLU A 312 -15.26 -19.07 -6.79
N ASN A 313 -15.01 -20.30 -7.27
CA ASN A 313 -13.89 -21.09 -6.78
C ASN A 313 -12.55 -20.51 -7.27
N ALA A 314 -12.48 -20.07 -8.53
CA ALA A 314 -11.28 -19.43 -9.05
C ALA A 314 -11.02 -18.10 -8.33
N ALA A 315 -12.07 -17.30 -8.11
CA ALA A 315 -12.00 -16.04 -7.36
C ALA A 315 -11.47 -16.26 -5.93
N ASP A 316 -12.01 -17.24 -5.21
CA ASP A 316 -11.61 -17.59 -3.85
C ASP A 316 -10.17 -18.08 -3.77
N TYR A 317 -9.74 -18.89 -4.74
CA TYR A 317 -8.35 -19.32 -4.84
C TYR A 317 -7.39 -18.13 -5.01
N TYR A 318 -7.68 -17.22 -5.95
CA TYR A 318 -6.84 -16.03 -6.17
C TYR A 318 -6.86 -15.10 -4.94
N ALA A 319 -8.02 -14.93 -4.31
CA ALA A 319 -8.16 -14.17 -3.07
C ALA A 319 -7.31 -14.76 -1.94
N ALA A 320 -7.35 -16.07 -1.73
CA ALA A 320 -6.56 -16.76 -0.72
C ALA A 320 -5.06 -16.57 -0.97
N VAL A 321 -4.60 -16.75 -2.22
CA VAL A 321 -3.20 -16.55 -2.60
C VAL A 321 -2.73 -15.13 -2.30
N LEU A 322 -3.51 -14.09 -2.67
CA LEU A 322 -3.14 -12.68 -2.48
C LEU A 322 -3.20 -12.24 -1.00
N LYS A 323 -4.16 -12.76 -0.21
CA LYS A 323 -4.25 -12.46 1.23
C LYS A 323 -2.98 -12.82 2.00
N THR A 324 -2.26 -13.87 1.59
CA THR A 324 -1.02 -14.28 2.26
C THR A 324 0.15 -13.30 2.15
N THR A 325 0.06 -12.34 1.23
CA THR A 325 1.04 -11.23 1.12
C THR A 325 0.61 -9.98 1.89
N GLY A 326 -0.41 -10.10 2.75
CA GLY A 326 -0.98 -8.97 3.49
C GLY A 326 -1.81 -8.03 2.64
N MET A 327 -2.26 -8.47 1.46
CA MET A 327 -3.21 -7.71 0.62
C MET A 327 -4.65 -7.98 1.08
N HIS A 328 -5.51 -6.99 0.92
CA HIS A 328 -6.95 -7.16 1.09
C HIS A 328 -7.58 -7.43 -0.27
N THR A 329 -8.56 -8.33 -0.30
CA THR A 329 -9.25 -8.69 -1.54
C THR A 329 -10.75 -8.60 -1.37
N ARG A 330 -11.43 -8.06 -2.37
CA ARG A 330 -12.89 -8.11 -2.52
C ARG A 330 -13.22 -8.82 -3.83
N THR A 331 -14.06 -9.83 -3.76
CA THR A 331 -14.50 -10.62 -4.92
C THR A 331 -15.86 -10.13 -5.42
N VAL A 332 -16.04 -10.15 -6.75
CA VAL A 332 -17.29 -9.85 -7.44
C VAL A 332 -17.50 -10.93 -8.50
N ASN A 333 -18.57 -11.71 -8.36
CA ASN A 333 -18.87 -12.82 -9.28
C ASN A 333 -19.85 -12.44 -10.40
N LEU A 334 -20.49 -11.27 -10.28
CA LEU A 334 -21.37 -10.72 -11.31
C LEU A 334 -20.73 -9.45 -11.89
N PRO A 335 -20.31 -9.42 -13.17
CA PRO A 335 -19.64 -8.26 -13.78
C PRO A 335 -20.40 -6.94 -13.60
N THR A 336 -21.74 -7.00 -13.59
CA THR A 336 -22.64 -5.85 -13.43
C THR A 336 -22.52 -5.15 -12.08
N GLU A 337 -21.98 -5.82 -11.05
CA GLU A 337 -21.81 -5.24 -9.71
C GLU A 337 -20.48 -4.51 -9.54
N ALA A 338 -19.53 -4.66 -10.48
CA ALA A 338 -18.17 -4.13 -10.36
C ALA A 338 -18.15 -2.60 -10.13
N LEU A 339 -18.93 -1.84 -10.89
CA LEU A 339 -19.01 -0.37 -10.74
C LEU A 339 -19.58 0.05 -9.38
N LYS A 340 -20.56 -0.68 -8.85
CA LYS A 340 -21.13 -0.41 -7.53
C LYS A 340 -20.04 -0.58 -6.46
N VAL A 341 -19.29 -1.68 -6.51
CA VAL A 341 -18.18 -1.96 -5.58
C VAL A 341 -17.08 -0.90 -5.68
N LEU A 342 -16.70 -0.48 -6.90
CA LEU A 342 -15.74 0.60 -7.14
C LEU A 342 -16.21 1.96 -6.59
N SER A 343 -17.51 2.18 -6.42
CA SER A 343 -18.05 3.42 -5.83
C SER A 343 -18.06 3.42 -4.30
N GLU A 344 -18.08 2.25 -3.69
CA GLU A 344 -18.11 2.07 -2.22
C GLU A 344 -16.72 2.13 -1.60
N GLN A 345 -15.69 1.73 -2.35
CA GLN A 345 -14.32 1.58 -1.85
C GLN A 345 -13.28 1.87 -2.95
N ASN A 346 -12.11 2.39 -2.54
CA ASN A 346 -10.97 2.55 -3.43
C ASN A 346 -10.15 1.25 -3.56
N PHE A 347 -9.69 0.96 -4.78
CA PHE A 347 -8.85 -0.21 -5.08
C PHE A 347 -7.53 0.20 -5.69
N ASP A 348 -6.48 -0.55 -5.36
CA ASP A 348 -5.15 -0.36 -5.90
C ASP A 348 -4.95 -1.04 -7.25
N LEU A 349 -5.68 -2.13 -7.52
CA LEU A 349 -5.62 -2.92 -8.74
C LEU A 349 -6.91 -3.74 -8.91
N ILE A 350 -7.29 -3.99 -10.17
CA ILE A 350 -8.38 -4.90 -10.53
C ILE A 350 -7.77 -6.14 -11.21
N VAL A 351 -8.08 -7.32 -10.68
CA VAL A 351 -7.85 -8.60 -11.32
C VAL A 351 -9.18 -9.01 -11.95
N MET A 352 -9.19 -9.30 -13.24
CA MET A 352 -10.43 -9.52 -13.98
C MET A 352 -10.33 -10.76 -14.84
N ASP A 353 -11.31 -11.66 -14.77
CA ASP A 353 -11.40 -12.75 -15.71
C ASP A 353 -11.69 -12.22 -17.12
N PHE A 354 -11.10 -12.88 -18.11
CA PHE A 354 -11.24 -12.46 -19.50
C PHE A 354 -12.61 -12.83 -20.08
N HIS A 355 -13.17 -13.98 -19.71
CA HIS A 355 -14.38 -14.55 -20.32
C HIS A 355 -15.47 -14.77 -19.28
N MET A 356 -16.29 -13.75 -19.03
CA MET A 356 -17.42 -13.85 -18.10
C MET A 356 -18.75 -13.87 -18.87
N PRO A 357 -19.76 -14.63 -18.40
CA PRO A 357 -21.09 -14.64 -19.01
C PRO A 357 -21.73 -13.25 -19.06
N GLY A 358 -22.28 -12.89 -20.22
CA GLY A 358 -23.03 -11.65 -20.44
C GLY A 358 -22.19 -10.36 -20.57
N CYS A 359 -20.93 -10.36 -20.15
CA CYS A 359 -20.00 -9.23 -20.33
C CYS A 359 -18.56 -9.74 -20.25
N ASN A 360 -17.77 -9.62 -21.32
CA ASN A 360 -16.38 -10.05 -21.27
C ASN A 360 -15.47 -9.03 -20.55
N GLY A 361 -14.27 -9.47 -20.13
CA GLY A 361 -13.33 -8.63 -19.38
C GLY A 361 -12.97 -7.31 -20.11
N PRO A 362 -12.60 -7.34 -21.39
CA PRO A 362 -12.31 -6.13 -22.17
C PRO A 362 -13.48 -5.13 -22.24
N GLU A 363 -14.72 -5.60 -22.43
CA GLU A 363 -15.92 -4.76 -22.42
C GLU A 363 -16.10 -4.06 -21.07
N LEU A 364 -15.99 -4.81 -19.96
CA LEU A 364 -16.11 -4.24 -18.62
C LEU A 364 -14.98 -3.23 -18.35
N ALA A 365 -13.75 -3.54 -18.77
CA ALA A 365 -12.62 -2.62 -18.66
C ALA A 365 -12.89 -1.31 -19.42
N ALA A 366 -13.40 -1.39 -20.66
CA ALA A 366 -13.77 -0.21 -21.44
C ALA A 366 -14.83 0.65 -20.73
N VAL A 367 -15.83 0.03 -20.09
CA VAL A 367 -16.82 0.74 -19.27
C VAL A 367 -16.19 1.41 -18.05
N ILE A 368 -15.29 0.72 -17.33
CA ILE A 368 -14.57 1.29 -16.20
C ILE A 368 -13.72 2.50 -16.63
N ARG A 369 -13.07 2.43 -17.81
CA ARG A 369 -12.25 3.51 -18.36
C ARG A 369 -13.04 4.76 -18.78
N GLN A 370 -14.35 4.68 -18.95
CA GLN A 370 -15.20 5.85 -19.18
C GLN A 370 -15.34 6.73 -17.91
N GLN A 371 -15.08 6.17 -16.72
CA GLN A 371 -15.17 6.87 -15.46
C GLN A 371 -13.82 7.47 -15.08
N GLN A 372 -13.72 8.81 -15.08
CA GLN A 372 -12.46 9.53 -14.78
C GLN A 372 -11.83 9.13 -13.44
N ALA A 373 -12.66 8.76 -12.45
CA ALA A 373 -12.22 8.30 -11.13
C ALA A 373 -11.39 7.00 -11.15
N TYR A 374 -11.57 6.14 -12.17
CA TYR A 374 -10.98 4.79 -12.20
C TYR A 374 -9.94 4.59 -13.31
N VAL A 375 -9.69 5.60 -14.15
CA VAL A 375 -8.72 5.54 -15.27
C VAL A 375 -7.32 5.13 -14.82
N SER A 376 -6.92 5.49 -13.60
CA SER A 376 -5.58 5.20 -13.06
C SER A 376 -5.43 3.85 -12.37
N ILE A 377 -6.51 3.09 -12.18
CA ILE A 377 -6.47 1.78 -11.52
C ILE A 377 -6.02 0.74 -12.55
N PRO A 378 -4.90 0.03 -12.33
CA PRO A 378 -4.44 -0.99 -13.27
C PRO A 378 -5.42 -2.17 -13.31
N ILE A 379 -5.69 -2.69 -14.52
CA ILE A 379 -6.52 -3.88 -14.76
C ILE A 379 -5.62 -5.00 -15.30
N VAL A 380 -5.58 -6.14 -14.59
CA VAL A 380 -4.85 -7.35 -15.01
C VAL A 380 -5.86 -8.41 -15.40
N PHE A 381 -5.84 -8.82 -16.67
CA PHE A 381 -6.72 -9.88 -17.16
C PHE A 381 -6.18 -11.27 -16.84
N LEU A 382 -7.05 -12.19 -16.43
CA LEU A 382 -6.74 -13.60 -16.30
C LEU A 382 -7.34 -14.32 -17.50
N SER A 383 -6.50 -14.90 -18.38
CA SER A 383 -6.98 -15.49 -19.63
C SER A 383 -6.50 -16.91 -19.82
N GLY A 384 -7.38 -17.81 -20.27
CA GLY A 384 -6.97 -19.11 -20.78
C GLY A 384 -6.30 -19.03 -22.15
N GLU A 385 -6.54 -17.97 -22.93
CA GLU A 385 -6.05 -17.85 -24.31
C GLU A 385 -4.51 -17.80 -24.34
N THR A 386 -3.91 -18.52 -25.29
CA THR A 386 -2.45 -18.57 -25.47
C THR A 386 -1.99 -17.78 -26.70
N ASP A 387 -2.92 -17.41 -27.58
CA ASP A 387 -2.62 -16.58 -28.75
C ASP A 387 -2.31 -15.13 -28.34
N ARG A 388 -1.05 -14.75 -28.54
CA ARG A 388 -0.52 -13.44 -28.20
C ARG A 388 -1.13 -12.31 -29.03
N HIS A 389 -1.62 -12.57 -30.24
CA HIS A 389 -2.28 -11.56 -31.06
C HIS A 389 -3.66 -11.18 -30.51
N GLN A 390 -4.43 -12.19 -30.07
CA GLN A 390 -5.74 -11.96 -29.44
C GLN A 390 -5.60 -11.28 -28.07
N GLN A 391 -4.58 -11.67 -27.29
CA GLN A 391 -4.26 -11.01 -26.03
C GLN A 391 -3.92 -9.52 -26.23
N LEU A 392 -3.11 -9.18 -27.24
CA LEU A 392 -2.73 -7.79 -27.53
C LEU A 392 -3.90 -6.95 -28.02
N ALA A 393 -4.76 -7.49 -28.90
CA ALA A 393 -5.95 -6.78 -29.38
C ALA A 393 -6.93 -6.41 -28.26
N ALA A 394 -6.98 -7.21 -27.19
CA ALA A 394 -7.78 -6.93 -26.02
C ALA A 394 -7.17 -5.85 -25.09
N MET A 395 -5.84 -5.65 -25.11
CA MET A 395 -5.18 -4.60 -24.32
C MET A 395 -5.56 -3.20 -24.78
N ASP A 396 -5.86 -3.02 -26.08
CA ASP A 396 -6.32 -1.74 -26.63
C ASP A 396 -7.64 -1.25 -26.01
N GLN A 397 -8.38 -2.13 -25.31
CA GLN A 397 -9.64 -1.81 -24.64
C GLN A 397 -9.48 -1.43 -23.16
N GLY A 398 -8.26 -1.23 -22.68
CA GLY A 398 -7.99 -0.59 -21.38
C GLY A 398 -7.42 -1.49 -20.30
N GLY A 399 -6.97 -2.69 -20.65
CA GLY A 399 -6.16 -3.55 -19.77
C GLY A 399 -4.69 -3.13 -19.72
N ASP A 400 -4.06 -3.33 -18.56
CA ASP A 400 -2.66 -2.98 -18.33
C ASP A 400 -1.73 -4.19 -18.49
N ASP A 401 -2.26 -5.41 -18.30
CA ASP A 401 -1.52 -6.66 -18.45
C ASP A 401 -2.45 -7.88 -18.54
N PHE A 402 -1.88 -9.05 -18.83
CA PHE A 402 -2.58 -10.33 -18.74
C PHE A 402 -1.71 -11.41 -18.07
N LEU A 403 -2.37 -12.37 -17.40
CA LEU A 403 -1.77 -13.59 -16.87
C LEU A 403 -2.47 -14.80 -17.50
N THR A 404 -1.68 -15.67 -18.14
CA THR A 404 -2.20 -16.89 -18.77
C THR A 404 -2.49 -17.96 -17.73
N LYS A 405 -3.72 -18.51 -17.74
CA LYS A 405 -4.15 -19.64 -16.91
C LYS A 405 -3.56 -20.96 -17.46
N PRO A 406 -3.07 -21.89 -16.61
CA PRO A 406 -3.02 -21.83 -15.15
C PRO A 406 -1.90 -20.93 -14.61
N ILE A 407 -2.17 -20.21 -13.52
CA ILE A 407 -1.25 -19.24 -12.93
C ILE A 407 -0.66 -19.82 -11.65
N ALA A 408 0.67 -19.96 -11.61
CA ALA A 408 1.35 -20.36 -10.39
C ALA A 408 1.19 -19.31 -9.28
N PRO A 409 0.95 -19.69 -8.01
CA PRO A 409 0.74 -18.75 -6.89
C PRO A 409 1.81 -17.67 -6.75
N TYR A 410 3.09 -18.05 -6.90
CA TYR A 410 4.20 -17.09 -6.85
C TYR A 410 4.13 -16.06 -7.98
N HIS A 411 3.78 -16.49 -9.20
CA HIS A 411 3.67 -15.61 -10.35
C HIS A 411 2.54 -14.60 -10.14
N LEU A 412 1.37 -15.04 -9.66
CA LEU A 412 0.26 -14.16 -9.31
C LEU A 412 0.68 -13.12 -8.26
N LYS A 413 1.26 -13.57 -7.15
CA LYS A 413 1.73 -12.66 -6.06
C LYS A 413 2.69 -11.60 -6.59
N SER A 414 3.71 -12.02 -7.32
CA SER A 414 4.73 -11.12 -7.85
C SER A 414 4.14 -10.11 -8.84
N ALA A 415 3.30 -10.58 -9.78
CA ALA A 415 2.70 -9.75 -10.80
C ALA A 415 1.77 -8.69 -10.21
N ILE A 416 0.90 -9.06 -9.26
CA ILE A 416 -0.05 -8.15 -8.62
C ILE A 416 0.66 -7.17 -7.70
N THR A 417 1.59 -7.64 -6.85
CA THR A 417 2.33 -6.77 -5.92
C THR A 417 3.08 -5.67 -6.66
N ASN A 418 3.82 -6.00 -7.71
CA ASN A 418 4.61 -5.04 -8.47
C ASN A 418 3.73 -3.95 -9.12
N ARG A 419 2.57 -4.34 -9.65
CA ARG A 419 1.64 -3.41 -10.33
C ARG A 419 0.88 -2.54 -9.34
N ALA A 420 0.37 -3.12 -8.26
CA ALA A 420 -0.29 -2.38 -7.19
C ALA A 420 0.68 -1.37 -6.55
N HIS A 421 1.92 -1.78 -6.27
CA HIS A 421 2.97 -0.90 -5.77
C HIS A 421 3.28 0.25 -6.74
N ARG A 422 3.51 -0.05 -8.03
CA ARG A 422 3.81 0.97 -9.04
C ARG A 422 2.65 1.94 -9.24
N SER A 423 1.42 1.45 -9.29
CA SER A 423 0.22 2.29 -9.39
C SER A 423 0.07 3.18 -8.17
N ARG A 424 0.28 2.65 -6.96
CA ARG A 424 0.21 3.44 -5.72
C ARG A 424 1.28 4.53 -5.69
N ILE A 425 2.51 4.23 -6.05
CA ILE A 425 3.59 5.24 -6.16
C ILE A 425 3.22 6.33 -7.18
N LEU A 426 2.74 5.95 -8.37
CA LEU A 426 2.33 6.93 -9.38
C LEU A 426 1.17 7.80 -8.90
N ARG A 427 0.17 7.21 -8.24
CA ARG A 427 -0.92 7.94 -7.59
C ARG A 427 -0.40 8.88 -6.51
N GLU A 428 0.55 8.45 -5.70
CA GLU A 428 1.18 9.31 -4.69
C GLU A 428 1.85 10.52 -5.34
N TYR A 429 2.56 10.36 -6.46
CA TYR A 429 3.12 11.50 -7.21
C TYR A 429 2.05 12.40 -7.84
N MET A 430 0.90 11.86 -8.22
CA MET A 430 -0.22 12.65 -8.77
C MET A 430 -1.02 13.40 -7.71
N VAL A 431 -0.99 12.93 -6.46
CA VAL A 431 -1.80 13.44 -5.35
C VAL A 431 -0.99 14.30 -4.38
N ARG A 432 0.33 14.11 -4.34
CA ARG A 432 1.23 14.81 -3.41
C ARG A 432 2.10 15.84 -4.14
N ASP A 433 2.50 16.86 -3.40
CA ASP A 433 3.52 17.82 -3.80
C ASP A 433 4.92 17.19 -3.67
N SER A 434 5.75 17.36 -4.71
CA SER A 434 7.05 16.69 -4.82
C SER A 434 8.10 17.18 -3.82
N LEU A 435 7.97 18.41 -3.31
CA LEU A 435 8.93 18.98 -2.36
C LEU A 435 8.61 18.57 -0.91
N THR A 436 7.32 18.52 -0.58
CA THR A 436 6.85 18.40 0.82
C THR A 436 6.22 17.05 1.14
N GLY A 437 5.80 16.29 0.12
CA GLY A 437 5.02 15.07 0.28
C GLY A 437 3.61 15.29 0.84
N LEU A 438 3.18 16.54 1.01
CA LEU A 438 1.80 16.88 1.41
C LEU A 438 0.86 16.72 0.22
N LEU A 439 -0.46 16.83 0.43
CA LEU A 439 -1.39 16.87 -0.70
C LEU A 439 -1.04 18.05 -1.63
N ASN A 440 -1.16 17.88 -2.93
CA ASN A 440 -1.06 19.00 -3.86
C ASN A 440 -2.35 19.82 -3.86
N HIS A 441 -2.27 21.05 -4.40
CA HIS A 441 -3.38 22.00 -4.47
C HIS A 441 -4.70 21.37 -4.97
N THR A 442 -4.65 20.61 -6.08
CA THR A 442 -5.83 19.99 -6.69
C THR A 442 -6.49 18.99 -5.75
N THR A 443 -5.70 18.10 -5.13
CA THR A 443 -6.25 17.11 -4.19
C THR A 443 -6.72 17.76 -2.89
N THR A 444 -6.05 18.81 -2.40
CA THR A 444 -6.49 19.52 -1.20
C THR A 444 -7.86 20.15 -1.37
N LYS A 445 -8.13 20.77 -2.53
CA LYS A 445 -9.44 21.35 -2.83
C LYS A 445 -10.55 20.29 -2.85
N ALA A 446 -10.32 19.20 -3.58
CA ALA A 446 -11.27 18.08 -3.61
C ALA A 446 -11.52 17.46 -2.22
N ARG A 447 -10.48 17.41 -1.37
CA ARG A 447 -10.61 16.93 0.01
C ARG A 447 -11.44 17.88 0.87
N LEU A 448 -11.28 19.19 0.71
CA LEU A 448 -12.10 20.18 1.41
C LEU A 448 -13.58 20.02 1.04
N ASP A 449 -13.89 19.90 -0.25
CA ASP A 449 -15.27 19.66 -0.73
C ASP A 449 -15.88 18.42 -0.06
N ALA A 450 -15.13 17.31 -0.01
CA ALA A 450 -15.58 16.07 0.60
C ALA A 450 -15.80 16.19 2.13
N GLU A 451 -14.90 16.86 2.85
CA GLU A 451 -15.05 17.04 4.30
C GLU A 451 -16.19 17.99 4.66
N VAL A 452 -16.46 19.03 3.84
CA VAL A 452 -17.64 19.88 4.01
C VAL A 452 -18.93 19.07 3.84
N ALA A 453 -19.01 18.25 2.79
CA ALA A 453 -20.17 17.38 2.58
C ALA A 453 -20.35 16.38 3.73
N ARG A 454 -19.25 15.85 4.28
CA ARG A 454 -19.28 14.98 5.47
C ARG A 454 -19.75 15.72 6.71
N ALA A 455 -19.16 16.88 7.03
CA ALA A 455 -19.52 17.72 8.17
C ALA A 455 -21.00 18.13 8.14
N ARG A 456 -21.53 18.46 6.97
CA ARG A 456 -22.96 18.76 6.76
C ARG A 456 -23.85 17.55 7.09
N ARG A 457 -23.46 16.35 6.67
CA ARG A 457 -24.23 15.12 6.96
C ARG A 457 -24.17 14.70 8.43
N THR A 458 -23.02 14.83 9.06
CA THR A 458 -22.81 14.41 10.46
C THR A 458 -23.14 15.49 11.48
N SER A 459 -23.40 16.72 11.04
CA SER A 459 -23.55 17.91 11.90
C SER A 459 -22.33 18.14 12.81
N GLU A 460 -21.13 17.76 12.35
CA GLU A 460 -19.88 17.99 13.06
C GLU A 460 -19.21 19.30 12.59
N PRO A 461 -18.48 20.02 13.47
CA PRO A 461 -17.74 21.20 13.06
C PRO A 461 -16.55 20.84 12.15
N LEU A 462 -16.15 21.77 11.28
CA LEU A 462 -14.98 21.63 10.42
C LEU A 462 -14.26 22.97 10.36
N ALA A 463 -12.96 22.98 10.62
CA ALA A 463 -12.13 24.16 10.42
C ALA A 463 -11.22 23.99 9.19
N PHE A 464 -11.04 25.09 8.46
CA PHE A 464 -10.14 25.21 7.34
C PHE A 464 -9.17 26.38 7.60
N ALA A 465 -7.88 26.17 7.35
CA ALA A 465 -6.88 27.21 7.55
C ALA A 465 -5.96 27.37 6.34
N MET A 466 -5.67 28.62 6.00
CA MET A 466 -4.63 28.99 5.04
C MET A 466 -3.41 29.49 5.80
N VAL A 467 -2.23 29.03 5.43
CA VAL A 467 -0.95 29.29 6.09
C VAL A 467 0.04 29.77 5.04
N ASP A 468 0.77 30.84 5.33
CA ASP A 468 1.77 31.40 4.42
C ASP A 468 3.04 31.80 5.17
N ILE A 469 4.19 31.43 4.61
CA ILE A 469 5.50 31.72 5.20
C ILE A 469 5.82 33.21 5.03
N ASP A 470 6.01 33.89 6.15
CA ASP A 470 6.23 35.33 6.17
C ASP A 470 7.55 35.69 5.48
N HIS A 471 7.46 36.67 4.57
CA HIS A 471 8.63 37.20 3.85
C HIS A 471 9.44 36.13 3.10
N PHE A 472 8.80 35.07 2.61
CA PHE A 472 9.48 33.95 1.95
C PHE A 472 10.34 34.38 0.75
N LYS A 473 9.87 35.34 -0.06
CA LYS A 473 10.71 35.93 -1.13
C LYS A 473 12.03 36.49 -0.59
N ARG A 474 12.03 37.20 0.55
CA ARG A 474 13.25 37.72 1.19
C ARG A 474 14.17 36.58 1.62
N VAL A 475 13.60 35.47 2.12
CA VAL A 475 14.38 34.27 2.47
C VAL A 475 15.11 33.73 1.25
N ASN A 476 14.42 33.54 0.13
CA ASN A 476 15.03 33.08 -1.12
C ASN A 476 16.09 34.05 -1.65
N ASP A 477 15.78 35.35 -1.66
CA ASP A 477 16.67 36.38 -2.19
C ASP A 477 17.94 36.54 -1.32
N THR A 478 17.85 36.26 -0.01
CA THR A 478 18.97 36.43 0.94
C THR A 478 19.79 35.15 1.12
N TYR A 479 19.13 33.99 1.19
CA TYR A 479 19.75 32.72 1.58
C TYR A 479 19.74 31.67 0.48
N GLY A 480 19.17 32.00 -0.70
CA GLY A 480 19.06 31.11 -1.85
C GLY A 480 17.84 30.18 -1.81
N HIS A 481 17.40 29.74 -2.99
CA HIS A 481 16.22 28.87 -3.13
C HIS A 481 16.33 27.56 -2.36
N LEU A 482 17.52 26.96 -2.28
CA LEU A 482 17.73 25.73 -1.52
C LEU A 482 17.55 25.91 0.00
N ALA A 483 17.68 27.13 0.51
CA ALA A 483 17.37 27.44 1.91
C ALA A 483 15.86 27.63 2.09
N GLY A 484 15.19 28.31 1.14
CA GLY A 484 13.73 28.42 1.11
C GLY A 484 13.02 27.06 1.04
N ASP A 485 13.50 26.16 0.18
CA ASP A 485 13.02 24.77 0.14
C ASP A 485 13.13 24.09 1.50
N GLY A 486 14.20 24.38 2.24
CA GLY A 486 14.40 23.88 3.59
C GLY A 486 13.36 24.42 4.58
N VAL A 487 13.01 25.70 4.47
CA VAL A 487 11.97 26.34 5.29
C VAL A 487 10.60 25.72 4.98
N ILE A 488 10.28 25.51 3.69
CA ILE A 488 9.04 24.83 3.24
C ILE A 488 8.96 23.40 3.80
N LYS A 489 10.02 22.61 3.68
CA LYS A 489 10.06 21.25 4.25
C LYS A 489 9.87 21.25 5.76
N SER A 490 10.47 22.22 6.44
CA SER A 490 10.39 22.33 7.91
C SER A 490 8.97 22.58 8.39
N ILE A 491 8.24 23.54 7.82
CA ILE A 491 6.83 23.80 8.19
C ILE A 491 5.94 22.60 7.86
N SER A 492 6.15 21.99 6.69
CA SER A 492 5.39 20.81 6.24
C SER A 492 5.46 19.66 7.24
N ARG A 493 6.67 19.38 7.74
CA ARG A 493 6.89 18.36 8.76
C ARG A 493 6.26 18.73 10.10
N LEU A 494 6.43 19.96 10.53
CA LEU A 494 5.88 20.41 11.81
C LEU A 494 4.35 20.27 11.83
N LEU A 495 3.68 20.63 10.73
CA LEU A 495 2.25 20.40 10.53
C LEU A 495 1.91 18.91 10.63
N ARG A 496 2.59 18.02 9.88
CA ARG A 496 2.34 16.56 9.91
C ARG A 496 2.51 15.94 11.29
N GLN A 497 3.47 16.42 12.09
CA GLN A 497 3.76 15.85 13.40
C GLN A 497 2.72 16.25 14.45
N ARG A 498 2.23 17.50 14.39
CA ARG A 498 1.33 18.07 15.39
C ARG A 498 -0.14 17.80 15.10
N LEU A 499 -0.49 17.64 13.83
CA LEU A 499 -1.85 17.34 13.41
C LEU A 499 -2.16 15.84 13.46
N ARG A 500 -3.45 15.51 13.50
CA ARG A 500 -3.97 14.14 13.61
C ARG A 500 -3.87 13.45 12.25
N ARG A 501 -3.95 12.11 12.26
CA ARG A 501 -4.04 11.31 11.03
C ARG A 501 -5.30 11.63 10.22
N THR A 502 -6.38 12.05 10.88
CA THR A 502 -7.64 12.46 10.25
C THR A 502 -7.59 13.84 9.62
N ASP A 503 -6.61 14.67 10.02
CA ASP A 503 -6.45 16.01 9.49
C ASP A 503 -5.74 15.92 8.14
N ALA A 504 -6.11 16.78 7.20
CA ALA A 504 -5.48 16.82 5.88
C ALA A 504 -4.66 18.10 5.74
N ILE A 505 -3.46 17.96 5.16
CA ILE A 505 -2.51 19.05 4.95
C ILE A 505 -2.11 19.04 3.49
N GLY A 506 -2.18 20.20 2.86
CA GLY A 506 -1.79 20.39 1.47
C GLY A 506 -0.84 21.56 1.28
N ARG A 507 0.00 21.48 0.26
CA ARG A 507 0.72 22.64 -0.28
C ARG A 507 -0.15 23.27 -1.35
N TYR A 508 -0.72 24.43 -1.01
CA TYR A 508 -1.70 25.14 -1.83
C TYR A 508 -1.03 25.98 -2.92
N GLY A 509 0.14 26.53 -2.60
CA GLY A 509 0.95 27.37 -3.48
C GLY A 509 2.44 27.31 -3.11
N GLY A 510 3.29 28.09 -3.77
CA GLY A 510 4.75 28.04 -3.59
C GLY A 510 5.20 28.02 -2.13
N GLU A 511 4.73 28.99 -1.34
CA GLU A 511 4.96 29.13 0.11
C GLU A 511 3.69 29.00 0.97
N GLU A 512 2.60 28.53 0.35
CA GLU A 512 1.26 28.50 0.94
C GLU A 512 0.82 27.07 1.23
N PHE A 513 0.21 26.87 2.40
CA PHE A 513 -0.30 25.59 2.87
C PHE A 513 -1.77 25.72 3.28
N ALA A 514 -2.51 24.65 3.08
CA ALA A 514 -3.89 24.53 3.49
C ALA A 514 -4.02 23.38 4.49
N VAL A 515 -4.78 23.60 5.58
CA VAL A 515 -5.02 22.63 6.64
C VAL A 515 -6.53 22.44 6.81
N ILE A 516 -6.97 21.18 6.78
CA ILE A 516 -8.37 20.77 6.95
C ILE A 516 -8.46 19.97 8.25
N LEU A 517 -9.30 20.42 9.19
CA LEU A 517 -9.42 19.89 10.55
C LEU A 517 -10.86 19.40 10.82
N PRO A 518 -11.22 18.16 10.43
CA PRO A 518 -12.55 17.62 10.67
C PRO A 518 -12.84 17.48 12.18
N GLY A 519 -14.09 17.75 12.58
CA GLY A 519 -14.52 17.68 13.98
C GLY A 519 -13.86 18.74 14.87
N THR A 520 -13.43 19.88 14.29
CA THR A 520 -12.72 20.94 15.00
C THR A 520 -13.39 22.29 14.73
N ASP A 521 -13.66 23.05 15.80
CA ASP A 521 -14.18 24.42 15.71
C ASP A 521 -13.07 25.46 15.49
N ALA A 522 -13.45 26.72 15.22
CA ALA A 522 -12.52 27.79 14.92
C ALA A 522 -11.54 28.09 16.08
N ALA A 523 -12.02 28.08 17.32
CA ALA A 523 -11.21 28.41 18.50
C ALA A 523 -10.14 27.34 18.78
N ASN A 524 -10.50 26.06 18.65
CA ASN A 524 -9.55 24.97 18.78
C ASN A 524 -8.54 24.95 17.63
N ALA A 525 -8.99 25.23 16.41
CA ALA A 525 -8.10 25.36 15.25
C ALA A 525 -7.08 26.49 15.45
N GLU A 526 -7.53 27.67 15.90
CA GLU A 526 -6.66 28.80 16.23
C GLU A 526 -5.59 28.42 17.25
N ARG A 527 -5.99 27.80 18.37
CA ARG A 527 -5.06 27.37 19.42
C ARG A 527 -3.99 26.42 18.87
N ILE A 528 -4.39 25.37 18.15
CA ILE A 528 -3.47 24.36 17.60
C ILE A 528 -2.49 25.00 16.60
N LEU A 529 -3.00 25.85 15.70
CA LEU A 529 -2.18 26.50 14.68
C LEU A 529 -1.25 27.54 15.30
N ASN A 530 -1.65 28.21 16.39
CA ASN A 530 -0.79 29.13 17.11
C ASN A 530 0.35 28.41 17.85
N GLU A 531 0.09 27.24 18.44
CA GLU A 531 1.15 26.40 19.04
C GLU A 531 2.18 25.95 17.98
N ILE A 532 1.70 25.60 16.78
CA ILE A 532 2.56 25.24 15.64
C ILE A 532 3.39 26.45 15.19
N ARG A 533 2.75 27.63 15.11
CA ARG A 533 3.39 28.90 14.74
C ARG A 533 4.54 29.27 15.68
N GLU A 534 4.30 29.21 16.98
CA GLU A 534 5.32 29.51 17.98
C GLU A 534 6.48 28.53 17.89
N ARG A 535 6.23 27.24 17.69
CA ARG A 535 7.33 26.27 17.53
C ARG A 535 8.13 26.53 16.26
N PHE A 536 7.46 26.82 15.15
CA PHE A 536 8.12 27.13 13.88
C PHE A 536 9.05 28.33 14.00
N SER A 537 8.63 29.38 14.73
CA SER A 537 9.44 30.60 14.89
C SER A 537 10.77 30.39 15.63
N HIS A 538 10.93 29.27 16.32
CA HIS A 538 12.16 28.91 17.04
C HIS A 538 13.05 27.93 16.25
N ILE A 539 12.59 27.43 15.10
CA ILE A 539 13.40 26.55 14.26
C ILE A 539 14.50 27.37 13.59
N GLN A 540 15.75 27.00 13.86
CA GLN A 540 16.92 27.59 13.21
C GLN A 540 17.13 26.89 11.86
N HIS A 541 17.07 27.68 10.79
CA HIS A 541 17.42 27.27 9.44
C HIS A 541 18.87 27.67 9.15
N GLN A 542 19.55 26.87 8.32
CA GLN A 542 20.94 27.11 7.94
C GLN A 542 21.04 27.25 6.42
N SER A 543 21.79 28.27 5.99
CA SER A 543 22.29 28.41 4.63
C SER A 543 23.76 28.83 4.67
N ASP A 544 24.63 28.02 4.06
CA ASP A 544 26.08 28.15 4.12
C ASP A 544 26.63 28.32 5.56
N LYS A 545 26.92 29.57 5.96
CA LYS A 545 27.45 29.94 7.30
C LYS A 545 26.52 30.84 8.12
N MET A 546 25.29 31.05 7.67
CA MET A 546 24.33 31.93 8.34
C MET A 546 23.15 31.14 8.91
N GLU A 547 22.82 31.44 10.16
CA GLU A 547 21.62 30.94 10.83
C GLU A 547 20.51 31.99 10.78
N PHE A 548 19.28 31.56 10.53
CA PHE A 548 18.12 32.43 10.52
C PHE A 548 16.87 31.68 10.95
N THR A 549 15.86 32.42 11.41
CA THR A 549 14.53 31.88 11.70
C THR A 549 13.50 32.38 10.69
N ALA A 550 12.42 31.61 10.53
CA ALA A 550 11.27 32.00 9.72
C ALA A 550 9.99 31.99 10.56
N THR A 551 9.00 32.77 10.15
CA THR A 551 7.67 32.80 10.78
C THR A 551 6.63 32.50 9.72
N PHE A 552 5.39 32.22 10.14
CA PHE A 552 4.27 32.15 9.23
C PHE A 552 3.06 32.90 9.80
N SER A 553 2.20 33.35 8.89
CA SER A 553 0.88 33.88 9.20
C SER A 553 -0.19 32.87 8.81
N CYS A 554 -1.32 32.89 9.51
CA CYS A 554 -2.40 31.94 9.28
C CYS A 554 -3.78 32.61 9.39
N GLY A 555 -4.67 32.28 8.46
CA GLY A 555 -6.08 32.61 8.50
C GLY A 555 -6.94 31.36 8.68
N VAL A 556 -7.92 31.39 9.57
CA VAL A 556 -8.79 30.25 9.91
C VAL A 556 -10.25 30.59 9.62
N ALA A 557 -10.99 29.70 8.98
CA ALA A 557 -12.44 29.78 8.81
C ALA A 557 -13.07 28.46 9.25
N ALA A 558 -14.35 28.46 9.65
CA ALA A 558 -15.00 27.24 10.13
C ALA A 558 -16.46 27.09 9.67
N TYR A 559 -16.86 25.85 9.43
CA TYR A 559 -18.25 25.43 9.30
C TYR A 559 -18.84 25.23 10.72
N PRO A 560 -20.10 25.61 10.98
CA PRO A 560 -21.13 26.02 10.01
C PRO A 560 -21.20 27.53 9.72
N LEU A 561 -20.22 28.32 10.15
CA LEU A 561 -20.25 29.77 9.88
C LEU A 561 -20.14 30.07 8.38
N TYR A 562 -19.30 29.31 7.69
CA TYR A 562 -19.18 29.28 6.23
C TYR A 562 -19.67 27.93 5.71
N GLN A 563 -20.58 27.93 4.75
CA GLN A 563 -21.47 26.80 4.44
C GLN A 563 -20.90 25.82 3.41
N ASP A 564 -19.97 26.28 2.58
CA ASP A 564 -19.31 25.48 1.56
C ASP A 564 -17.79 25.71 1.50
N ALA A 565 -17.12 24.89 0.68
CA ALA A 565 -15.68 24.95 0.52
C ALA A 565 -15.19 26.27 -0.10
N ILE A 566 -16.00 26.91 -0.95
CA ILE A 566 -15.65 28.17 -1.61
C ILE A 566 -15.67 29.29 -0.57
N GLU A 567 -16.73 29.37 0.23
CA GLU A 567 -16.85 30.34 1.32
C GLU A 567 -15.76 30.15 2.38
N LEU A 568 -15.50 28.90 2.81
CA LEU A 568 -14.43 28.58 3.76
C LEU A 568 -13.07 29.03 3.25
N ASN A 569 -12.77 28.76 1.97
CA ASN A 569 -11.49 29.11 1.37
C ASN A 569 -11.33 30.64 1.30
N ALA A 570 -12.34 31.35 0.79
CA ALA A 570 -12.33 32.81 0.69
C ALA A 570 -12.21 33.49 2.06
N ALA A 571 -12.92 32.98 3.07
CA ALA A 571 -12.87 33.51 4.43
C ALA A 571 -11.50 33.29 5.10
N ALA A 572 -10.92 32.09 4.94
CA ALA A 572 -9.59 31.79 5.47
C ALA A 572 -8.50 32.63 4.78
N ASP A 573 -8.61 32.86 3.47
CA ASP A 573 -7.69 33.72 2.73
C ASP A 573 -7.80 35.19 3.18
N GLN A 574 -9.01 35.70 3.37
CA GLN A 574 -9.23 37.05 3.90
C GLN A 574 -8.66 37.20 5.33
N ALA A 575 -8.83 36.19 6.19
CA ALA A 575 -8.24 36.19 7.52
C ALA A 575 -6.70 36.13 7.47
N LEU A 576 -6.12 35.39 6.52
CA LEU A 576 -4.68 35.35 6.29
C LEU A 576 -4.15 36.71 5.83
N TYR A 577 -4.90 37.38 4.94
CA TYR A 577 -4.59 38.74 4.52
C TYR A 577 -4.58 39.72 5.71
N GLN A 578 -5.56 39.61 6.62
CA GLN A 578 -5.59 40.38 7.86
C GLN A 578 -4.40 40.05 8.78
N ALA A 579 -4.01 38.77 8.89
CA ALA A 579 -2.83 38.37 9.65
C ALA A 579 -1.54 39.01 9.10
N LYS A 580 -1.37 39.01 7.77
CA LYS A 580 -0.23 39.64 7.09
C LYS A 580 -0.19 41.16 7.31
N ASN A 581 -1.34 41.84 7.21
CA ASN A 581 -1.43 43.28 7.43
C ASN A 581 -1.36 43.69 8.90
N GLY A 582 -1.74 42.81 9.82
CA GLY A 582 -1.66 43.04 11.26
C GLY A 582 -0.24 43.08 11.82
N GLY A 583 0.77 42.72 11.02
CA GLY A 583 2.17 42.63 11.44
C GLY A 583 2.75 41.22 11.38
N ARG A 584 2.06 40.29 10.68
CA ARG A 584 2.52 38.91 10.45
C ARG A 584 2.68 38.08 11.73
N ASN A 585 3.25 36.89 11.61
CA ASN A 585 3.54 35.95 12.70
C ASN A 585 2.36 35.80 13.68
N ARG A 586 1.16 35.57 13.16
CA ARG A 586 -0.07 35.43 13.94
C ARG A 586 -1.09 34.55 13.24
N VAL A 587 -2.04 34.07 14.03
CA VAL A 587 -3.25 33.41 13.56
C VAL A 587 -4.41 34.41 13.67
N VAL A 588 -5.27 34.46 12.67
CA VAL A 588 -6.50 35.26 12.67
C VAL A 588 -7.67 34.37 12.30
N VAL A 589 -8.75 34.42 13.09
CA VAL A 589 -10.00 33.72 12.79
C VAL A 589 -10.93 34.64 12.00
N ALA A 590 -11.43 34.15 10.88
CA ALA A 590 -12.41 34.82 10.06
C ALA A 590 -13.69 35.06 10.86
N SER A 591 -14.13 36.31 10.88
CA SER A 591 -15.41 36.72 11.45
C SER A 591 -16.37 37.06 10.29
N PRO A 592 -17.66 36.74 10.39
CA PRO A 592 -18.65 37.25 9.45
C PRO A 592 -18.72 38.77 9.61
N ASN A 593 -18.78 39.49 8.49
CA ASN A 593 -19.12 40.91 8.50
C ASN A 593 -20.59 41.12 8.84
#